data_AF-A0AAR5PYC0-F1
#
_entry.id   AF-A0AAR5PYC0-F1
#
_cell.length_a   1.000
_cell.length_b   1.000
_cell.length_c   1.000
_cell.angle_alpha   90.00
_cell.angle_beta   90.00
_cell.angle_gamma   90.00
#
_symmetry.space_group_name_H-M   'P 1'
#
loop_
_entity.id
_entity.type
_entity.pdbx_description
1 polymer ?
#
loop_
_entity_poly.entity_id
_entity_poly.type
_entity_poly.pdbx_seq_one_letter_code
_entity_poly.pdbx_strand_id
1 'polypeptide(L)'
;AGAEKLKTSQNEVARNRTTPDFHIELLRLRQNWRLKKVSNMIIGDLSYRTAGSKFLQTGTFEVTKAEEDEKLGSPPSSPLPGGGQPTKPSSALKVTIPSELQGVAYIEVLCQKDTEDLCSANINLLGSGAPSSNPDMHWQQKPEAAQNVLFCKELFNQLAKEAVQLQAPIPHMVVGNQIVATILPGIQIIIALRHSTSGDKKPEKPTPSKGEHDHVLEHSLHQLLREVHHKNTHHPFPHPATGPLGPSKKRMMAGPMAADRYELLDMTKQETLLEQIIKQSQHCLMRMRTGYVLDTLAKECRDPLISSHWNTLNSPTQSCVKINISTHGYDAVCRTPLVIHVGEKSLKCICRDGKVMNLSYEPQEFRDLIFNHITQHQILAVQALAKTMGWQPLANSNHLGSGPVDPLGNATSCLLASPTGDRIIAVRCEAQYGGMQVSVAHSPRSDFFPSRLVTERKWEHLGGQFRDVRLDRMEGRNFLHKMELLMASLTSNS
;
A
#
# COMPACT_ATOMS: atom_id res chain seq x y z
N ALA A 1 -14.17 -56.57 -48.13
CA ALA A 1 -14.67 -55.33 -47.47
C ALA A 1 -14.06 -55.10 -46.07
N GLY A 2 -14.11 -56.07 -45.14
CA GLY A 2 -13.54 -55.90 -43.78
C GLY A 2 -12.01 -55.87 -43.72
N ALA A 3 -11.32 -56.71 -44.49
CA ALA A 3 -9.85 -56.76 -44.54
C ALA A 3 -9.22 -55.51 -45.17
N GLU A 4 -9.90 -54.92 -46.16
CA GLU A 4 -9.53 -53.63 -46.76
C GLU A 4 -9.57 -52.52 -45.71
N LYS A 5 -10.67 -52.40 -44.94
CA LYS A 5 -10.83 -51.43 -43.84
C LYS A 5 -9.76 -51.62 -42.74
N LEU A 6 -9.37 -52.86 -42.46
CA LEU A 6 -8.35 -53.18 -41.45
C LEU A 6 -6.94 -52.80 -41.94
N LYS A 7 -6.65 -53.00 -43.24
CA LYS A 7 -5.43 -52.50 -43.89
C LYS A 7 -5.38 -50.98 -43.96
N THR A 8 -6.50 -50.30 -44.22
CA THR A 8 -6.56 -48.83 -44.18
C THR A 8 -6.29 -48.33 -42.76
N SER A 9 -6.89 -48.95 -41.75
CA SER A 9 -6.67 -48.63 -40.35
C SER A 9 -5.23 -48.90 -39.89
N GLN A 10 -4.61 -50.02 -40.31
CA GLN A 10 -3.19 -50.29 -40.02
C GLN A 10 -2.25 -49.30 -40.71
N ASN A 11 -2.55 -48.89 -41.95
CA ASN A 11 -1.77 -47.88 -42.66
C ASN A 11 -1.94 -46.47 -42.06
N GLU A 12 -3.12 -46.12 -41.54
CA GLU A 12 -3.33 -44.90 -40.74
C GLU A 12 -2.53 -44.93 -39.43
N VAL A 13 -2.52 -46.06 -38.71
CA VAL A 13 -1.73 -46.24 -37.48
C VAL A 13 -0.23 -46.16 -37.75
N ALA A 14 0.23 -46.65 -38.91
CA ALA A 14 1.63 -46.53 -39.32
C ALA A 14 2.02 -45.10 -39.74
N ARG A 15 1.12 -44.35 -40.39
CA ARG A 15 1.30 -42.91 -40.71
C ARG A 15 1.27 -42.02 -39.45
N ASN A 16 0.41 -42.33 -38.49
CA ASN A 16 0.24 -41.59 -37.23
C ASN A 16 1.41 -41.72 -36.23
N ARG A 17 2.44 -42.52 -36.51
CA ARG A 17 3.64 -42.57 -35.64
C ARG A 17 4.56 -41.35 -35.81
N THR A 18 4.44 -40.61 -36.91
CA THR A 18 5.27 -39.44 -37.22
C THR A 18 4.50 -38.11 -37.25
N THR A 19 3.18 -38.15 -37.30
CA THR A 19 2.30 -36.98 -37.22
C THR A 19 1.75 -36.81 -35.80
N PRO A 20 1.62 -35.58 -35.28
CA PRO A 20 0.96 -35.35 -34.00
C PRO A 20 -0.47 -35.89 -34.06
N ASP A 21 -0.85 -36.72 -33.10
CA ASP A 21 -2.20 -37.29 -33.05
C ASP A 21 -3.17 -36.27 -32.46
N PHE A 22 -4.13 -35.85 -33.29
CA PHE A 22 -5.23 -34.97 -32.89
C PHE A 22 -5.92 -35.44 -31.61
N HIS A 23 -6.13 -36.75 -31.43
CA HIS A 23 -6.82 -37.27 -30.26
C HIS A 23 -5.96 -37.18 -28.99
N ILE A 24 -4.64 -37.33 -29.10
CA ILE A 24 -3.71 -37.16 -27.98
C ILE A 24 -3.65 -35.70 -27.56
N GLU A 25 -3.54 -34.77 -28.50
CA GLU A 25 -3.57 -33.33 -28.20
C GLU A 25 -4.93 -32.88 -27.65
N LEU A 26 -6.04 -33.43 -28.17
CA LEU A 26 -7.39 -33.16 -27.66
C LEU A 26 -7.56 -33.69 -26.23
N LEU A 27 -7.00 -34.86 -25.91
CA LEU A 27 -6.97 -35.40 -24.55
C LEU A 27 -6.17 -34.49 -23.61
N ARG A 28 -5.02 -33.97 -24.05
CA ARG A 28 -4.24 -32.97 -23.29
C ARG A 28 -5.02 -31.68 -23.08
N LEU A 29 -5.70 -31.18 -24.11
CA LEU A 29 -6.57 -29.99 -24.00
C LEU A 29 -7.68 -30.24 -22.96
N ARG A 30 -8.31 -31.42 -22.98
CA ARG A 30 -9.37 -31.80 -22.03
C ARG A 30 -8.90 -31.89 -20.57
N GLN A 31 -7.62 -32.13 -20.30
CA GLN A 31 -7.09 -32.14 -18.92
C GLN A 31 -7.21 -30.78 -18.26
N ASN A 32 -7.06 -29.70 -19.03
CA ASN A 32 -7.05 -28.33 -18.51
C ASN A 32 -8.34 -27.56 -18.83
N TRP A 33 -9.03 -27.91 -19.92
CA TRP A 33 -10.18 -27.17 -20.44
C TRP A 33 -11.44 -28.03 -20.53
N ARG A 34 -12.58 -27.43 -20.19
CA ARG A 34 -13.89 -28.08 -20.36
C ARG A 34 -14.29 -28.05 -21.81
N LEU A 35 -14.46 -29.24 -22.41
CA LEU A 35 -14.86 -29.41 -23.80
C LEU A 35 -16.23 -30.07 -23.91
N LYS A 36 -17.04 -29.63 -24.87
CA LYS A 36 -18.34 -30.19 -25.21
C LYS A 36 -18.43 -30.37 -26.73
N LYS A 37 -18.87 -31.55 -27.17
CA LYS A 37 -19.25 -31.78 -28.56
C LYS A 37 -20.65 -31.20 -28.80
N VAL A 38 -20.77 -30.28 -29.75
CA VAL A 38 -22.03 -29.67 -30.16
C VAL A 38 -22.16 -29.88 -31.67
N SER A 39 -23.06 -30.78 -32.06
CA SER A 39 -23.19 -31.22 -33.47
C SER A 39 -21.86 -31.74 -34.02
N ASN A 40 -21.34 -31.12 -35.08
CA ASN A 40 -20.08 -31.46 -35.74
C ASN A 40 -18.87 -30.69 -35.18
N MET A 41 -19.04 -29.89 -34.13
CA MET A 41 -17.98 -29.03 -33.59
C MET A 41 -17.63 -29.42 -32.15
N ILE A 42 -16.37 -29.19 -31.79
CA ILE A 42 -15.89 -29.30 -30.40
C ILE A 42 -15.71 -27.89 -29.87
N ILE A 43 -16.45 -27.55 -28.82
CA ILE A 43 -16.45 -26.23 -28.22
C ILE A 43 -15.86 -26.33 -26.81
N GLY A 44 -14.94 -25.45 -26.47
CA GLY A 44 -14.45 -25.25 -25.13
C GLY A 44 -15.03 -23.99 -24.47
N ASP A 45 -14.98 -23.95 -23.13
CA ASP A 45 -15.44 -22.82 -22.32
C ASP A 45 -14.29 -22.21 -21.51
N LEU A 46 -14.03 -20.92 -21.74
CA LEU A 46 -13.05 -20.08 -21.04
C LEU A 46 -13.67 -19.35 -19.84
N SER A 47 -14.99 -19.37 -19.69
CA SER A 47 -15.68 -18.55 -18.71
C SER A 47 -15.42 -18.99 -17.27
N TYR A 48 -15.33 -18.02 -16.37
CA TYR A 48 -15.19 -18.26 -14.93
C TYR A 48 -16.52 -18.59 -14.24
N ARG A 49 -17.57 -18.98 -14.98
CA ARG A 49 -18.90 -19.25 -14.42
C ARG A 49 -18.86 -20.31 -13.32
N THR A 50 -18.00 -21.31 -13.51
CA THR A 50 -17.80 -22.42 -12.58
C THR A 50 -17.07 -22.01 -11.30
N ALA A 51 -16.34 -20.90 -11.34
CA ALA A 51 -15.71 -20.26 -10.19
C ALA A 51 -16.61 -19.19 -9.55
N GLY A 52 -17.77 -18.86 -10.13
CA GLY A 52 -18.72 -17.87 -9.61
C GLY A 52 -18.79 -16.54 -10.37
N SER A 53 -18.17 -16.44 -11.54
CA SER A 53 -18.35 -15.28 -12.42
C SER A 53 -19.81 -15.17 -12.89
N LYS A 54 -20.33 -13.93 -12.82
CA LYS A 54 -21.65 -13.56 -13.34
C LYS A 54 -21.54 -12.75 -14.63
N PHE A 55 -20.36 -12.71 -15.24
CA PHE A 55 -20.13 -11.94 -16.45
C PHE A 55 -20.95 -12.49 -17.62
N LEU A 56 -21.56 -11.59 -18.39
CA LEU A 56 -22.51 -11.96 -19.44
C LEU A 56 -21.82 -12.37 -20.74
N GLN A 57 -20.61 -11.84 -21.01
CA GLN A 57 -19.87 -12.17 -22.22
C GLN A 57 -19.58 -13.68 -22.29
N THR A 58 -19.81 -14.26 -23.47
CA THR A 58 -19.54 -15.66 -23.73
C THR A 58 -18.03 -15.87 -23.90
N GLY A 59 -17.51 -16.93 -23.29
CA GLY A 59 -16.10 -17.30 -23.34
C GLY A 59 -15.86 -18.57 -24.16
N THR A 60 -16.62 -18.82 -25.23
CA THR A 60 -16.50 -20.09 -25.98
C THR A 60 -15.40 -20.03 -27.04
N PHE A 61 -14.66 -21.12 -27.21
CA PHE A 61 -13.69 -21.29 -28.30
C PHE A 61 -13.95 -22.59 -29.05
N GLU A 62 -13.49 -22.67 -30.29
CA GLU A 62 -13.69 -23.83 -31.15
C GLU A 62 -12.39 -24.60 -31.35
N VAL A 63 -12.50 -25.91 -31.41
CA VAL A 63 -11.38 -26.82 -31.64
C VAL A 63 -11.62 -27.55 -32.95
N THR A 64 -10.72 -27.37 -33.90
CA THR A 64 -10.72 -28.07 -35.19
C THR A 64 -9.42 -28.83 -35.38
N LYS A 65 -9.46 -29.86 -36.24
CA LYS A 65 -8.22 -30.52 -36.69
C LYS A 65 -7.45 -29.51 -37.53
N ALA A 66 -6.15 -29.34 -37.26
CA ALA A 66 -5.31 -28.55 -38.12
C ALA A 66 -5.30 -29.21 -39.51
N GLU A 67 -5.70 -28.46 -40.53
CA GLU A 67 -5.49 -28.90 -41.91
C GLU A 67 -3.98 -28.91 -42.13
N GLU A 68 -3.43 -30.02 -42.62
CA GLU A 68 -2.09 -29.98 -43.18
C GLU A 68 -2.18 -28.98 -44.33
N ASP A 69 -1.49 -27.83 -44.20
CA ASP A 69 -1.22 -26.98 -45.36
C ASP A 69 -0.49 -27.88 -46.37
N GLU A 70 -1.25 -28.46 -47.31
CA GLU A 70 -0.69 -29.03 -48.52
C GLU A 70 0.02 -27.87 -49.20
N LYS A 71 1.32 -27.73 -48.93
CA LYS A 71 2.23 -26.98 -49.77
C LYS A 71 2.17 -27.61 -51.15
N LEU A 72 1.22 -27.17 -51.95
CA LEU A 72 1.15 -27.37 -53.38
C LEU A 72 2.48 -26.89 -53.97
N GLY A 73 3.26 -27.86 -54.44
CA GLY A 73 4.26 -27.67 -55.48
C GLY A 73 5.52 -26.89 -55.10
N SER A 74 6.54 -27.59 -54.59
CA SER A 74 7.93 -27.28 -54.94
C SER A 74 8.73 -28.59 -54.96
N PRO A 75 9.49 -28.90 -56.02
CA PRO A 75 10.27 -30.13 -56.08
C PRO A 75 11.38 -30.12 -55.01
N PRO A 76 11.80 -31.28 -54.49
CA PRO A 76 12.79 -31.35 -53.42
C PRO A 76 14.13 -30.82 -53.92
N SER A 77 14.58 -29.71 -53.34
CA SER A 77 15.96 -29.27 -53.46
C SER A 77 16.87 -30.25 -52.72
N SER A 78 17.94 -30.61 -53.40
CA SER A 78 18.98 -31.58 -53.03
C SER A 78 19.52 -31.39 -51.60
N PRO A 79 19.95 -32.47 -50.90
CA PRO A 79 20.44 -32.37 -49.54
C PRO A 79 21.83 -31.72 -49.51
N LEU A 80 21.94 -30.56 -48.87
CA LEU A 80 23.23 -30.07 -48.36
C LEU A 80 23.50 -30.68 -46.99
N PRO A 81 24.74 -31.14 -46.70
CA PRO A 81 25.11 -31.64 -45.40
C PRO A 81 25.48 -30.48 -44.48
N GLY A 82 24.64 -30.15 -43.51
CA GLY A 82 25.00 -29.24 -42.42
C GLY A 82 23.83 -28.45 -41.86
N GLY A 83 23.47 -28.74 -40.60
CA GLY A 83 22.62 -27.88 -39.78
C GLY A 83 21.13 -28.16 -39.87
N GLY A 84 20.65 -29.21 -39.19
CA GLY A 84 19.24 -29.39 -38.93
C GLY A 84 18.72 -28.24 -38.06
N GLN A 85 17.99 -27.29 -38.65
CA GLN A 85 17.06 -26.48 -37.88
C GLN A 85 15.93 -27.41 -37.39
N PRO A 86 15.56 -27.39 -36.09
CA PRO A 86 14.40 -28.12 -35.63
C PRO A 86 13.17 -27.48 -36.30
N THR A 87 12.54 -28.24 -37.20
CA THR A 87 11.20 -27.93 -37.69
C THR A 87 10.28 -27.82 -36.48
N LYS A 88 9.73 -26.63 -36.24
CA LYS A 88 8.73 -26.40 -35.17
C LYS A 88 7.64 -27.49 -35.30
N PRO A 89 7.23 -28.17 -34.22
CA PRO A 89 6.17 -29.16 -34.31
C PRO A 89 4.88 -28.43 -34.71
N SER A 90 4.43 -28.69 -35.94
CA SER A 90 3.08 -28.29 -36.38
C SER A 90 2.08 -29.03 -35.51
N SER A 91 1.29 -28.31 -34.70
CA SER A 91 0.29 -28.95 -33.84
C SER A 91 -0.85 -29.50 -34.67
N ALA A 92 -1.31 -30.72 -34.38
CA ALA A 92 -2.44 -31.32 -35.10
C ALA A 92 -3.81 -30.71 -34.71
N LEU A 93 -3.81 -29.85 -33.69
CA LEU A 93 -4.98 -29.18 -33.14
C LEU A 93 -4.94 -27.68 -33.45
N LYS A 94 -6.04 -27.14 -33.96
CA LYS A 94 -6.25 -25.71 -34.17
C LYS A 94 -7.34 -25.20 -33.22
N VAL A 95 -7.00 -24.19 -32.44
CA VAL A 95 -7.94 -23.48 -31.55
C VAL A 95 -8.31 -22.15 -32.20
N THR A 96 -9.61 -21.96 -32.45
CA THR A 96 -10.18 -20.73 -32.99
C THR A 96 -10.86 -19.95 -31.87
N ILE A 97 -10.38 -18.73 -31.62
CA ILE A 97 -10.86 -17.83 -30.57
C ILE A 97 -11.62 -16.67 -31.23
N PRO A 98 -12.78 -16.25 -30.69
CA PRO A 98 -13.48 -15.06 -31.17
C PRO A 98 -12.56 -13.82 -31.19
N SER A 99 -12.68 -12.98 -32.23
CA SER A 99 -11.83 -11.79 -32.41
C SER A 99 -11.79 -10.87 -31.19
N GLU A 100 -12.90 -10.77 -30.45
CA GLU A 100 -12.99 -9.99 -29.21
C GLU A 100 -12.07 -10.48 -28.08
N LEU A 101 -11.73 -11.77 -28.06
CA LEU A 101 -10.90 -12.41 -27.03
C LEU A 101 -9.48 -12.71 -27.51
N GLN A 102 -9.15 -12.35 -28.76
CA GLN A 102 -7.79 -12.49 -29.28
C GLN A 102 -6.87 -11.41 -28.70
N GLY A 103 -5.57 -11.71 -28.67
CA GLY A 103 -4.56 -10.76 -28.20
C GLY A 103 -4.25 -10.88 -26.71
N VAL A 104 -3.72 -9.80 -26.14
CA VAL A 104 -3.29 -9.72 -24.74
C VAL A 104 -4.00 -8.54 -24.08
N ALA A 105 -4.52 -8.74 -22.87
CA ALA A 105 -5.09 -7.66 -22.07
C ALA A 105 -4.53 -7.63 -20.66
N TYR A 106 -4.49 -6.44 -20.07
CA TYR A 106 -4.12 -6.22 -18.68
C TYR A 106 -4.81 -4.97 -18.13
N ILE A 107 -4.86 -4.85 -16.81
CA ILE A 107 -5.36 -3.66 -16.12
C ILE A 107 -4.16 -2.80 -15.74
N GLU A 108 -4.13 -1.57 -16.22
CA GLU A 108 -3.15 -0.57 -15.84
C GLU A 108 -3.72 0.30 -14.72
N VAL A 109 -2.95 0.51 -13.65
CA VAL A 109 -3.36 1.33 -12.49
C VAL A 109 -2.32 2.41 -12.26
N LEU A 110 -2.76 3.66 -12.21
CA LEU A 110 -1.89 4.82 -12.03
C LEU A 110 -2.44 5.71 -10.93
N CYS A 111 -1.55 6.25 -10.08
CA CYS A 111 -1.89 7.30 -9.12
C CYS A 111 -1.25 8.61 -9.59
N GLN A 112 -2.06 9.62 -9.90
CA GLN A 112 -1.58 10.90 -10.43
C GLN A 112 -2.02 12.06 -9.53
N LYS A 113 -1.16 13.09 -9.41
CA LYS A 113 -1.48 14.33 -8.71
C LYS A 113 -2.10 15.33 -9.69
N ASP A 114 -3.20 15.99 -9.32
CA ASP A 114 -4.03 16.92 -10.14
C ASP A 114 -3.25 18.08 -10.78
N THR A 115 -2.00 18.33 -10.37
CA THR A 115 -1.12 19.35 -10.96
C THR A 115 -0.60 18.99 -12.36
N GLU A 116 -0.85 17.77 -12.84
CA GLU A 116 -0.50 17.34 -14.19
C GLU A 116 -1.74 17.32 -15.09
N ASP A 117 -1.95 18.41 -15.83
CA ASP A 117 -2.85 18.55 -16.99
C ASP A 117 -4.30 18.05 -16.80
N LEU A 118 -5.09 18.83 -16.05
CA LEU A 118 -6.54 18.68 -15.91
C LEU A 118 -7.33 18.72 -17.24
N CYS A 119 -6.72 19.11 -18.37
CA CYS A 119 -7.39 19.23 -19.66
C CYS A 119 -6.38 19.23 -20.82
N SER A 120 -5.67 18.13 -21.10
CA SER A 120 -5.08 17.98 -22.44
C SER A 120 -4.95 16.54 -22.96
N ALA A 121 -5.52 16.37 -24.15
CA ALA A 121 -5.15 15.43 -25.20
C ALA A 121 -5.55 13.96 -25.07
N ASN A 122 -5.81 13.36 -26.23
CA ASN A 122 -5.74 11.92 -26.47
C ASN A 122 -4.38 11.40 -26.00
N ILE A 123 -4.30 10.94 -24.75
CA ILE A 123 -3.06 10.42 -24.20
C ILE A 123 -3.01 8.92 -24.51
N ASN A 124 -2.35 8.61 -25.64
CA ASN A 124 -1.79 7.28 -25.92
C ASN A 124 -0.69 6.98 -24.89
N LEU A 125 -1.08 6.62 -23.67
CA LEU A 125 -0.16 6.17 -22.62
C LEU A 125 0.18 4.68 -22.90
N LEU A 126 1.20 4.38 -23.70
CA LEU A 126 1.70 3.01 -23.87
C LEU A 126 3.07 2.91 -23.19
N GLY A 127 3.03 2.65 -21.88
CA GLY A 127 4.19 2.71 -20.99
C GLY A 127 4.29 1.53 -20.03
N SER A 128 3.99 0.31 -20.47
CA SER A 128 4.47 -0.92 -19.84
C SER A 128 4.44 -2.01 -20.90
N GLY A 129 5.59 -2.65 -21.13
CA GLY A 129 5.74 -3.65 -22.19
C GLY A 129 4.85 -4.84 -21.93
N ALA A 130 3.66 -4.87 -22.54
CA ALA A 130 2.87 -6.08 -22.65
C ALA A 130 3.72 -7.17 -23.32
N PRO A 131 3.62 -8.45 -22.91
CA PRO A 131 4.18 -9.53 -23.69
C PRO A 131 3.59 -9.45 -25.10
N SER A 132 4.45 -9.37 -26.11
CA SER A 132 4.02 -9.26 -27.50
C SER A 132 3.16 -10.48 -27.86
N SER A 133 2.00 -10.23 -28.46
CA SER A 133 1.13 -11.30 -28.96
C SER A 133 1.85 -12.00 -30.10
N ASN A 134 2.37 -13.20 -29.83
CA ASN A 134 3.07 -14.00 -30.83
C ASN A 134 2.02 -14.73 -31.70
N PRO A 135 1.91 -14.45 -33.01
CA PRO A 135 0.92 -15.11 -33.86
C PRO A 135 1.13 -16.63 -33.99
N ASP A 136 2.37 -17.08 -33.75
CA ASP A 136 2.82 -18.49 -33.72
C ASP A 136 2.69 -19.14 -32.32
N MET A 137 1.79 -18.63 -31.47
CA MET A 137 1.58 -19.21 -30.13
C MET A 137 1.05 -20.65 -30.24
N HIS A 138 1.69 -21.57 -29.50
CA HIS A 138 1.19 -22.94 -29.34
C HIS A 138 -0.28 -22.90 -28.90
N TRP A 139 -1.12 -23.83 -29.39
CA TRP A 139 -2.57 -23.77 -29.16
C TRP A 139 -2.94 -23.69 -27.68
N GLN A 140 -2.08 -24.15 -26.77
CA GLN A 140 -2.31 -24.10 -25.32
C GLN A 140 -2.26 -22.68 -24.75
N GLN A 141 -1.36 -21.83 -25.24
CA GLN A 141 -1.21 -20.46 -24.74
C GLN A 141 -2.36 -19.56 -25.24
N LYS A 142 -2.96 -19.90 -26.38
CA LYS A 142 -4.09 -19.18 -26.97
C LYS A 142 -5.32 -19.08 -26.05
N PRO A 143 -5.89 -20.18 -25.50
CA PRO A 143 -7.02 -20.12 -24.57
C PRO A 143 -6.64 -19.50 -23.23
N GLU A 144 -5.40 -19.66 -22.75
CA GLU A 144 -4.92 -18.98 -21.52
C GLU A 144 -4.95 -17.45 -21.69
N ALA A 145 -4.42 -16.94 -22.80
CA ALA A 145 -4.46 -15.51 -23.11
C ALA A 145 -5.91 -14.99 -23.28
N ALA A 146 -6.76 -15.73 -24.00
CA ALA A 146 -8.16 -15.35 -24.18
C ALA A 146 -8.98 -15.38 -22.89
N GLN A 147 -8.69 -16.33 -22.00
CA GLN A 147 -9.29 -16.38 -20.67
C GLN A 147 -8.87 -15.15 -19.84
N ASN A 148 -7.60 -14.73 -19.92
CA ASN A 148 -7.14 -13.51 -19.28
C ASN A 148 -7.81 -12.25 -19.85
N VAL A 149 -8.03 -12.17 -21.17
CA VAL A 149 -8.81 -11.08 -21.80
C VAL A 149 -10.21 -11.02 -21.22
N LEU A 150 -10.87 -12.17 -21.06
CA LEU A 150 -12.21 -12.24 -20.47
C LEU A 150 -12.19 -11.78 -19.01
N PHE A 151 -11.18 -12.16 -18.23
CA PHE A 151 -11.01 -11.73 -16.83
C PHE A 151 -10.87 -10.21 -16.71
N CYS A 152 -9.96 -9.60 -17.49
CA CYS A 152 -9.76 -8.15 -17.46
C CYS A 152 -11.01 -7.38 -17.92
N LYS A 153 -11.74 -7.90 -18.92
CA LYS A 153 -13.02 -7.32 -19.35
C LYS A 153 -14.10 -7.39 -18.27
N GLU A 154 -14.21 -8.52 -17.57
CA GLU A 154 -15.13 -8.65 -16.44
C GLU A 154 -14.82 -7.64 -15.35
N LEU A 155 -13.55 -7.58 -14.93
CA LEU A 155 -13.06 -6.65 -13.92
C LEU A 155 -13.37 -5.20 -14.26
N PHE A 156 -12.96 -4.77 -15.46
CA PHE A 156 -13.19 -3.40 -15.91
C PHE A 156 -14.69 -3.08 -16.04
N ASN A 157 -15.49 -4.00 -16.57
CA ASN A 157 -16.94 -3.80 -16.72
C ASN A 157 -17.62 -3.65 -15.35
N GLN A 158 -17.19 -4.43 -14.36
CA GLN A 158 -17.71 -4.32 -13.00
C GLN A 158 -17.32 -2.98 -12.37
N LEU A 159 -16.05 -2.58 -12.45
CA LEU A 159 -15.59 -1.29 -11.94
C LEU A 159 -16.30 -0.10 -12.62
N ALA A 160 -16.50 -0.15 -13.94
CA ALA A 160 -17.17 0.90 -14.69
C ALA A 160 -18.65 1.04 -14.28
N LYS A 161 -19.34 -0.08 -14.03
CA LYS A 161 -20.72 -0.06 -13.50
C LYS A 161 -20.78 0.54 -12.10
N GLU A 162 -19.84 0.16 -11.24
CA GLU A 162 -19.75 0.68 -9.87
C GLU A 162 -19.43 2.18 -9.87
N ALA A 163 -18.50 2.64 -10.71
CA ALA A 163 -18.14 4.05 -10.87
C ALA A 163 -19.34 4.95 -11.18
N VAL A 164 -20.27 4.49 -12.02
CA VAL A 164 -21.48 5.24 -12.39
C VAL A 164 -22.53 5.21 -11.28
N GLN A 165 -22.57 4.14 -10.48
CA GLN A 165 -23.59 3.96 -9.43
C GLN A 165 -23.21 4.63 -8.11
N LEU A 166 -21.91 4.75 -7.83
CA LEU A 166 -21.41 5.33 -6.59
C LEU A 166 -21.60 6.85 -6.54
N GLN A 167 -22.13 7.33 -5.43
CA GLN A 167 -22.29 8.77 -5.16
C GLN A 167 -21.12 9.26 -4.31
N ALA A 168 -20.05 9.70 -4.97
CA ALA A 168 -18.92 10.34 -4.32
C ALA A 168 -19.04 11.88 -4.36
N PRO A 169 -18.44 12.61 -3.39
CA PRO A 169 -18.43 14.08 -3.41
C PRO A 169 -17.84 14.67 -4.70
N ILE A 170 -16.83 14.01 -5.26
CA ILE A 170 -16.33 14.24 -6.62
C ILE A 170 -16.73 13.01 -7.43
N PRO A 171 -17.58 13.16 -8.47
CA PRO A 171 -18.03 12.04 -9.28
C PRO A 171 -16.87 11.30 -9.94
N HIS A 172 -16.98 9.97 -10.00
CA HIS A 172 -16.07 9.15 -10.79
C HIS A 172 -16.34 9.37 -12.28
N MET A 173 -15.29 9.35 -13.09
CA MET A 173 -15.39 9.56 -14.53
C MET A 173 -15.02 8.27 -15.26
N VAL A 174 -15.84 7.89 -16.25
CA VAL A 174 -15.59 6.72 -17.11
C VAL A 174 -15.52 7.18 -18.56
N VAL A 175 -14.35 7.08 -19.19
CA VAL A 175 -14.12 7.48 -20.58
C VAL A 175 -13.49 6.31 -21.33
N GLY A 176 -14.27 5.66 -22.19
CA GLY A 176 -13.82 4.51 -22.97
C GLY A 176 -13.30 3.38 -22.07
N ASN A 177 -12.01 3.07 -22.20
CA ASN A 177 -11.34 2.03 -21.44
C ASN A 177 -10.63 2.56 -20.19
N GLN A 178 -11.04 3.72 -19.66
CA GLN A 178 -10.41 4.34 -18.49
C GLN A 178 -11.47 4.77 -17.46
N ILE A 179 -11.15 4.56 -16.19
CA ILE A 179 -11.93 5.00 -15.03
C ILE A 179 -11.02 5.90 -14.19
N VAL A 180 -11.52 7.08 -13.84
CA VAL A 180 -10.82 8.06 -13.01
C VAL A 180 -11.62 8.29 -11.74
N ALA A 181 -10.98 8.14 -10.58
CA ALA A 181 -11.60 8.37 -9.28
C ALA A 181 -10.68 9.16 -8.35
N THR A 182 -11.23 10.04 -7.52
CA THR A 182 -10.44 10.83 -6.57
C THR A 182 -10.13 10.01 -5.31
N ILE A 183 -8.85 9.94 -4.95
CA ILE A 183 -8.34 9.20 -3.77
C ILE A 183 -8.27 10.15 -2.56
N LEU A 184 -7.50 11.23 -2.71
CA LEU A 184 -7.29 12.31 -1.74
C LEU A 184 -7.39 13.65 -2.50
N PRO A 185 -7.55 14.80 -1.81
CA PRO A 185 -7.55 16.09 -2.48
C PRO A 185 -6.27 16.28 -3.31
N GLY A 186 -6.44 16.57 -4.61
CA GLY A 186 -5.34 16.74 -5.53
C GLY A 186 -4.72 15.42 -6.03
N ILE A 187 -5.30 14.25 -5.77
CA ILE A 187 -4.77 12.95 -6.21
C ILE A 187 -5.89 12.03 -6.71
N GLN A 188 -5.68 11.47 -7.89
CA GLN A 188 -6.61 10.60 -8.59
C GLN A 188 -5.98 9.23 -8.84
N ILE A 189 -6.83 8.19 -8.85
CA ILE A 189 -6.51 6.86 -9.39
C ILE A 189 -7.09 6.76 -10.78
N ILE A 190 -6.29 6.27 -11.72
CA ILE A 190 -6.69 5.96 -13.08
C ILE A 190 -6.57 4.45 -13.25
N ILE A 191 -7.67 3.81 -13.62
CA ILE A 191 -7.73 2.37 -13.91
C ILE A 191 -8.07 2.23 -15.39
N ALA A 192 -7.15 1.66 -16.18
CA ALA A 192 -7.29 1.52 -17.62
C ALA A 192 -7.27 0.05 -18.07
N LEU A 193 -8.19 -0.34 -18.95
CA LEU A 193 -8.15 -1.61 -19.65
C LEU A 193 -7.31 -1.48 -20.91
N ARG A 194 -6.16 -2.16 -20.92
CA ARG A 194 -5.29 -2.25 -22.09
C ARG A 194 -5.56 -3.55 -22.81
N HIS A 195 -5.82 -3.48 -24.11
CA HIS A 195 -6.06 -4.65 -24.97
C HIS A 195 -5.31 -4.45 -26.28
N SER A 196 -4.32 -5.30 -26.57
CA SER A 196 -3.56 -5.29 -27.82
C SER A 196 -3.86 -6.53 -28.65
N THR A 197 -4.08 -6.35 -29.95
CA THR A 197 -4.27 -7.44 -30.91
C THR A 197 -3.13 -7.42 -31.94
N SER A 198 -2.74 -8.58 -32.49
CA SER A 198 -1.59 -8.69 -33.42
C SER A 198 -1.75 -7.92 -34.75
N GLY A 199 -2.88 -7.22 -34.95
CA GLY A 199 -3.15 -6.37 -36.12
C GLY A 199 -2.63 -4.94 -36.00
N ASP A 200 -2.33 -4.44 -34.80
CA ASP A 200 -1.88 -3.06 -34.58
C ASP A 200 -0.37 -2.91 -34.85
N LYS A 201 0.00 -2.90 -36.14
CA LYS A 201 1.36 -2.58 -36.61
C LYS A 201 1.64 -1.07 -36.56
N LYS A 202 1.55 -0.46 -35.38
CA LYS A 202 2.25 0.81 -35.11
C LYS A 202 3.14 0.63 -33.88
N PRO A 203 4.46 0.46 -34.06
CA PRO A 203 5.40 0.68 -32.97
C PRO A 203 5.49 2.20 -32.76
N GLU A 204 4.56 2.76 -31.99
CA GLU A 204 4.78 4.09 -31.43
C GLU A 204 5.93 3.98 -30.42
N LYS A 205 6.97 4.81 -30.62
CA LYS A 205 8.13 4.88 -29.73
C LYS A 205 7.66 5.05 -28.28
N PRO A 206 8.31 4.41 -27.29
CA PRO A 206 8.00 4.66 -25.89
C PRO A 206 8.29 6.13 -25.59
N THR A 207 7.25 6.94 -25.50
CA THR A 207 7.33 8.22 -24.80
C THR A 207 7.52 7.91 -23.32
N PRO A 208 8.37 8.66 -22.60
CA PRO A 208 8.58 8.44 -21.19
C PRO A 208 7.24 8.62 -20.46
N SER A 209 6.73 7.53 -19.88
CA SER A 209 5.49 7.51 -19.10
C SER A 209 5.64 8.44 -17.90
N LYS A 210 4.75 9.45 -17.80
CA LYS A 210 4.72 10.38 -16.67
C LYS A 210 4.17 9.77 -15.37
N GLY A 211 3.69 8.52 -15.39
CA GLY A 211 3.29 7.76 -14.20
C GLY A 211 3.71 6.29 -14.32
N GLU A 212 4.27 5.74 -13.24
CA GLU A 212 4.66 4.33 -13.15
C GLU A 212 3.42 3.47 -12.83
N HIS A 213 3.24 2.35 -13.55
CA HIS A 213 2.15 1.41 -13.32
C HIS A 213 2.27 0.73 -11.96
N ASP A 214 1.20 0.79 -11.15
CA ASP A 214 1.17 0.20 -9.81
C ASP A 214 0.75 -1.28 -9.87
N HIS A 215 1.75 -2.15 -9.94
CA HIS A 215 1.57 -3.60 -9.91
C HIS A 215 0.92 -4.13 -8.63
N VAL A 216 1.05 -3.43 -7.49
CA VAL A 216 0.48 -3.87 -6.21
C VAL A 216 -1.03 -3.65 -6.23
N LEU A 217 -1.49 -2.50 -6.73
CA LEU A 217 -2.92 -2.21 -6.87
C LEU A 217 -3.56 -3.04 -7.98
N GLU A 218 -2.87 -3.29 -9.10
CA GLU A 218 -3.32 -4.24 -10.12
C GLU A 218 -3.55 -5.63 -9.52
N HIS A 219 -2.56 -6.15 -8.79
CA HIS A 219 -2.68 -7.44 -8.13
C HIS A 219 -3.85 -7.47 -7.15
N SER A 220 -4.04 -6.40 -6.39
CA SER A 220 -5.13 -6.27 -5.43
C SER A 220 -6.49 -6.32 -6.12
N LEU A 221 -6.69 -5.60 -7.24
CA LEU A 221 -7.91 -5.69 -8.07
C LEU A 221 -8.18 -7.12 -8.53
N HIS A 222 -7.15 -7.85 -8.96
CA HIS A 222 -7.30 -9.25 -9.36
C HIS A 222 -7.77 -10.13 -8.18
N GLN A 223 -7.24 -9.90 -6.98
CA GLN A 223 -7.70 -10.63 -5.79
C GLN A 223 -9.14 -10.27 -5.41
N LEU A 224 -9.52 -8.99 -5.50
CA LEU A 224 -10.89 -8.55 -5.21
C LEU A 224 -11.92 -9.23 -6.12
N LEU A 225 -11.65 -9.34 -7.42
CA LEU A 225 -12.56 -10.04 -8.33
C LEU A 225 -12.65 -11.53 -8.01
N ARG A 226 -11.52 -12.18 -7.68
CA ARG A 226 -11.51 -13.58 -7.25
C ARG A 226 -12.30 -13.79 -5.95
N GLU A 227 -12.23 -12.85 -5.02
CA GLU A 227 -13.03 -12.89 -3.80
C GLU A 227 -14.53 -12.78 -4.10
N VAL A 228 -14.91 -11.94 -5.08
CA VAL A 228 -16.30 -11.88 -5.56
C VAL A 228 -16.74 -13.19 -6.19
N HIS A 229 -15.91 -13.82 -7.02
CA HIS A 229 -16.16 -15.16 -7.58
C HIS A 229 -16.36 -16.19 -6.46
N HIS A 230 -15.46 -16.19 -5.48
CA HIS A 230 -15.54 -17.07 -4.32
C HIS A 230 -16.83 -16.85 -3.52
N LYS A 231 -17.21 -15.60 -3.21
CA LYS A 231 -18.46 -15.25 -2.51
C LYS A 231 -19.71 -15.65 -3.30
N ASN A 232 -19.65 -15.63 -4.63
CA ASN A 232 -20.75 -16.04 -5.49
C ASN A 232 -20.94 -17.57 -5.58
N THR A 233 -19.95 -18.37 -5.16
CA THR A 233 -20.05 -19.83 -5.10
C THR A 233 -20.26 -20.32 -3.67
N HIS A 234 -19.66 -19.65 -2.69
CA HIS A 234 -19.65 -20.01 -1.28
C HIS A 234 -20.62 -19.13 -0.49
N HIS A 235 -21.90 -19.28 -0.80
CA HIS A 235 -22.96 -18.65 -0.01
C HIS A 235 -22.97 -19.24 1.40
N PRO A 236 -23.07 -18.42 2.47
CA PRO A 236 -23.28 -18.96 3.81
C PRO A 236 -24.57 -19.80 3.83
N PHE A 237 -24.64 -20.83 4.67
CA PHE A 237 -25.87 -21.61 4.78
C PHE A 237 -27.02 -20.74 5.35
N PRO A 238 -28.28 -20.98 4.95
CA PRO A 238 -29.40 -20.28 5.55
C PRO A 238 -29.42 -20.54 7.07
N HIS A 239 -29.74 -19.52 7.87
CA HIS A 239 -29.98 -19.66 9.30
C HIS A 239 -31.49 -19.50 9.60
N PRO A 240 -32.13 -20.43 10.32
CA PRO A 240 -31.60 -21.73 10.78
C PRO A 240 -31.24 -22.66 9.60
N ALA A 241 -30.33 -23.61 9.83
CA ALA A 241 -29.80 -24.54 8.81
C ALA A 241 -30.88 -25.39 8.09
N THR A 242 -32.10 -25.42 8.64
CA THR A 242 -33.29 -26.08 8.08
C THR A 242 -34.16 -25.14 7.23
N GLY A 243 -33.77 -23.87 7.08
CA GLY A 243 -34.46 -22.91 6.24
C GLY A 243 -34.41 -23.32 4.76
N PRO A 244 -35.44 -22.98 3.96
CA PRO A 244 -35.45 -23.32 2.53
C PRO A 244 -34.22 -22.74 1.84
N LEU A 245 -33.52 -23.54 1.03
CA LEU A 245 -32.43 -23.07 0.17
C LEU A 245 -32.98 -22.00 -0.78
N GLY A 246 -32.47 -20.78 -0.68
CA GLY A 246 -32.93 -19.62 -1.46
C GLY A 246 -33.67 -18.49 -0.72
N PRO A 247 -33.51 -18.21 0.60
CA PRO A 247 -33.99 -16.94 1.13
C PRO A 247 -33.16 -15.80 0.51
N SER A 248 -33.74 -14.60 0.42
CA SER A 248 -32.96 -13.41 0.03
C SER A 248 -31.76 -13.23 0.97
N LYS A 249 -30.63 -12.68 0.48
CA LYS A 249 -29.42 -12.37 1.29
C LYS A 249 -29.76 -11.79 2.69
N LYS A 250 -30.81 -10.95 2.76
CA LYS A 250 -31.32 -10.32 4.00
C LYS A 250 -31.82 -11.31 5.07
N ARG A 251 -32.46 -12.41 4.67
CA ARG A 251 -32.98 -13.42 5.60
C ARG A 251 -31.91 -14.40 6.08
N MET A 252 -30.78 -14.49 5.39
CA MET A 252 -29.66 -15.36 5.76
C MET A 252 -28.78 -14.76 6.87
N MET A 253 -28.80 -13.43 7.01
CA MET A 253 -28.05 -12.69 8.04
C MET A 253 -28.73 -12.66 9.41
N ALA A 254 -30.02 -13.03 9.49
CA ALA A 254 -30.77 -13.14 10.73
C ALA A 254 -30.31 -14.39 11.50
N GLY A 255 -29.17 -14.27 12.19
CA GLY A 255 -28.59 -15.30 13.04
C GLY A 255 -29.20 -15.32 14.45
N PRO A 256 -28.73 -16.25 15.32
CA PRO A 256 -29.21 -16.39 16.71
C PRO A 256 -28.87 -15.19 17.61
N MET A 257 -28.09 -14.23 17.12
CA MET A 257 -27.67 -13.02 17.83
C MET A 257 -28.78 -11.95 17.94
N ALA A 258 -29.99 -12.23 17.43
CA ALA A 258 -31.14 -11.31 17.47
C ALA A 258 -30.79 -9.89 16.97
N ALA A 259 -29.97 -9.81 15.90
CA ALA A 259 -29.59 -8.55 15.29
C ALA A 259 -30.84 -7.75 14.89
N ASP A 260 -30.85 -6.47 15.23
CA ASP A 260 -32.02 -5.64 14.95
C ASP A 260 -32.17 -5.36 13.44
N ARG A 261 -33.28 -4.74 13.04
CA ARG A 261 -33.53 -4.42 11.62
C ARG A 261 -32.45 -3.50 11.04
N TYR A 262 -31.89 -2.61 11.85
CA TYR A 262 -30.88 -1.65 11.42
C TYR A 262 -29.54 -2.34 11.16
N GLU A 263 -29.08 -3.17 12.10
CA GLU A 263 -27.89 -4.01 11.98
C GLU A 263 -27.99 -4.94 10.77
N LEU A 264 -29.14 -5.59 10.54
CA LEU A 264 -29.35 -6.43 9.36
C LEU A 264 -29.30 -5.65 8.05
N LEU A 265 -29.77 -4.40 8.03
CA LEU A 265 -29.64 -3.53 6.87
C LEU A 265 -28.20 -3.09 6.65
N ASP A 266 -27.47 -2.79 7.72
CA ASP A 266 -26.06 -2.40 7.65
C ASP A 266 -25.18 -3.56 7.18
N MET A 267 -25.41 -4.75 7.72
CA MET A 267 -24.79 -6.01 7.28
C MET A 267 -25.05 -6.35 5.80
N THR A 268 -26.11 -5.78 5.20
CA THR A 268 -26.39 -5.97 3.77
C THR A 268 -25.68 -4.97 2.86
N LYS A 269 -25.09 -3.91 3.43
CA LYS A 269 -24.21 -3.01 2.68
C LYS A 269 -22.92 -3.78 2.38
N GLN A 270 -22.69 -4.02 1.11
CA GLN A 270 -21.44 -4.61 0.63
C GLN A 270 -20.68 -3.50 -0.06
N GLU A 271 -19.43 -3.28 0.37
CA GLU A 271 -18.53 -2.40 -0.36
C GLU A 271 -18.29 -2.97 -1.75
N THR A 272 -18.39 -2.10 -2.74
CA THR A 272 -18.08 -2.37 -4.14
C THR A 272 -16.58 -2.59 -4.35
N LEU A 273 -16.16 -3.20 -5.47
CA LEU A 273 -14.71 -3.32 -5.76
C LEU A 273 -14.08 -1.93 -5.89
N LEU A 274 -14.77 -0.98 -6.52
CA LEU A 274 -14.25 0.37 -6.70
C LEU A 274 -14.03 1.07 -5.35
N GLU A 275 -14.96 0.96 -4.40
CA GLU A 275 -14.76 1.50 -3.05
C GLU A 275 -13.57 0.82 -2.35
N GLN A 276 -13.47 -0.50 -2.43
CA GLN A 276 -12.38 -1.24 -1.80
C GLN A 276 -11.02 -0.86 -2.37
N ILE A 277 -10.87 -0.74 -3.69
CA ILE A 277 -9.60 -0.33 -4.28
C ILE A 277 -9.26 1.12 -3.95
N ILE A 278 -10.24 2.04 -3.95
CA ILE A 278 -10.01 3.43 -3.55
C ILE A 278 -9.47 3.49 -2.12
N LYS A 279 -10.04 2.72 -1.20
CA LYS A 279 -9.58 2.63 0.21
C LYS A 279 -8.18 2.04 0.33
N GLN A 280 -7.88 0.98 -0.43
CA GLN A 280 -6.54 0.39 -0.46
C GLN A 280 -5.50 1.36 -1.02
N SER A 281 -5.83 2.11 -2.07
CA SER A 281 -4.95 3.14 -2.64
C SER A 281 -4.74 4.32 -1.69
N GLN A 282 -5.81 4.77 -1.01
CA GLN A 282 -5.73 5.77 0.06
C GLN A 282 -4.74 5.34 1.15
N HIS A 283 -4.89 4.11 1.66
CA HIS A 283 -3.99 3.55 2.67
C HIS A 283 -2.55 3.40 2.18
N CYS A 284 -2.35 2.89 0.96
CA CYS A 284 -1.02 2.74 0.35
C CYS A 284 -0.29 4.09 0.29
N LEU A 285 -0.99 5.14 -0.16
CA LEU A 285 -0.44 6.49 -0.23
C LEU A 285 -0.16 7.07 1.15
N MET A 286 -1.07 6.90 2.12
CA MET A 286 -0.87 7.33 3.50
C MET A 286 0.36 6.65 4.13
N ARG A 287 0.54 5.35 3.87
CA ARG A 287 1.71 4.59 4.33
C ARG A 287 3.01 5.12 3.72
N MET A 288 3.03 5.35 2.41
CA MET A 288 4.20 5.89 1.71
C MET A 288 4.57 7.29 2.23
N ARG A 289 3.58 8.18 2.40
CA ARG A 289 3.78 9.52 2.98
C ARG A 289 4.32 9.46 4.40
N THR A 290 3.75 8.58 5.23
CA THR A 290 4.20 8.40 6.62
C THR A 290 5.65 7.92 6.67
N GLY A 291 6.02 6.95 5.82
CA GLY A 291 7.40 6.48 5.68
C GLY A 291 8.35 7.59 5.25
N TYR A 292 7.98 8.36 4.23
CA TYR A 292 8.77 9.49 3.74
C TYR A 292 9.01 10.55 4.82
N VAL A 293 7.97 10.92 5.58
CA VAL A 293 8.10 11.88 6.69
C VAL A 293 9.04 11.33 7.77
N LEU A 294 8.90 10.05 8.17
CA LEU A 294 9.77 9.44 9.17
C LEU A 294 11.22 9.39 8.73
N ASP A 295 11.49 8.99 7.48
CA ASP A 295 12.85 8.92 6.94
C ASP A 295 13.48 10.31 6.80
N THR A 296 12.67 11.32 6.44
CA THR A 296 13.12 12.72 6.38
C THR A 296 13.48 13.23 7.78
N LEU A 297 12.61 12.99 8.77
CA LEU A 297 12.84 13.37 10.16
C LEU A 297 14.06 12.68 10.78
N ALA A 298 14.25 11.39 10.50
CA ALA A 298 15.43 10.65 10.97
C ALA A 298 16.74 11.18 10.35
N LYS A 299 16.70 11.79 9.15
CA LYS A 299 17.85 12.44 8.52
C LYS A 299 18.09 13.85 9.06
N GLU A 300 17.02 14.62 9.27
CA GLU A 300 17.08 16.00 9.78
C GLU A 300 17.49 16.04 11.25
N CYS A 301 16.97 15.12 12.07
CA CYS A 301 17.21 15.07 13.50
C CYS A 301 18.35 14.10 13.83
N ARG A 302 19.53 14.65 14.16
CA ARG A 302 20.70 13.83 14.58
C ARG A 302 20.65 13.41 16.06
N ASP A 303 20.02 14.22 16.90
CA ASP A 303 19.85 13.99 18.33
C ASP A 303 18.50 14.59 18.78
N PRO A 304 17.55 13.79 19.29
CA PRO A 304 17.63 12.35 19.60
C PRO A 304 17.48 11.46 18.35
N LEU A 305 17.84 10.19 18.47
CA LEU A 305 17.68 9.19 17.43
C LEU A 305 16.22 8.75 17.32
N ILE A 306 15.70 8.73 16.09
CA ILE A 306 14.35 8.27 15.76
C ILE A 306 14.46 6.90 15.09
N SER A 307 13.93 5.86 15.73
CA SER A 307 13.85 4.51 15.17
C SER A 307 12.40 4.15 14.86
N SER A 308 12.13 3.75 13.62
CA SER A 308 10.81 3.31 13.15
C SER A 308 10.84 1.81 12.87
N HIS A 309 9.81 1.10 13.34
CA HIS A 309 9.63 -0.33 13.10
C HIS A 309 8.22 -0.59 12.60
N TRP A 310 8.10 -0.94 11.32
CA TRP A 310 6.84 -1.32 10.70
C TRP A 310 6.42 -2.71 11.17
N ASN A 311 5.16 -2.85 11.56
CA ASN A 311 4.62 -4.17 11.88
C ASN A 311 4.46 -5.01 10.61
N THR A 312 4.64 -6.32 10.73
CA THR A 312 4.44 -7.27 9.64
C THR A 312 2.96 -7.61 9.45
N LEU A 313 2.18 -7.56 10.53
CA LEU A 313 0.73 -7.78 10.51
C LEU A 313 0.03 -6.50 10.03
N ASN A 314 -0.25 -6.44 8.73
CA ASN A 314 -0.97 -5.36 8.09
C ASN A 314 -2.23 -5.89 7.40
N SER A 315 -3.25 -5.06 7.34
CA SER A 315 -4.40 -5.27 6.48
C SER A 315 -4.29 -4.36 5.24
N PRO A 316 -5.06 -4.60 4.17
CA PRO A 316 -5.05 -3.76 2.97
C PRO A 316 -5.44 -2.29 3.21
N THR A 317 -6.05 -1.97 4.37
CA THR A 317 -6.54 -0.62 4.70
C THR A 317 -5.98 -0.08 6.03
N GLN A 318 -5.22 -0.88 6.77
CA GLN A 318 -4.62 -0.49 8.04
C GLN A 318 -3.25 -1.12 8.23
N SER A 319 -2.29 -0.29 8.64
CA SER A 319 -0.95 -0.72 9.02
C SER A 319 -0.53 -0.01 10.30
N CYS A 320 0.51 -0.51 10.97
CA CYS A 320 1.06 0.20 12.12
C CYS A 320 2.58 0.27 12.13
N VAL A 321 3.08 1.37 12.69
CA VAL A 321 4.51 1.62 12.88
C VAL A 321 4.74 1.99 14.33
N LYS A 322 5.71 1.31 14.97
CA LYS A 322 6.19 1.65 16.30
C LYS A 322 7.39 2.57 16.14
N ILE A 323 7.34 3.73 16.75
CA ILE A 323 8.45 4.68 16.75
C ILE A 323 9.03 4.72 18.16
N ASN A 324 10.35 4.72 18.26
CA ASN A 324 11.04 4.98 19.52
C ASN A 324 12.04 6.10 19.32
N ILE A 325 11.93 7.08 20.20
CA ILE A 325 12.86 8.19 20.31
C ILE A 325 13.80 7.87 21.48
N SER A 326 15.10 7.91 21.23
CA SER A 326 16.12 7.70 22.26
C SER A 326 17.40 8.50 22.00
N THR A 327 18.10 8.88 23.06
CA THR A 327 19.39 9.57 22.96
C THR A 327 20.53 8.57 23.02
N HIS A 328 21.44 8.65 22.04
CA HIS A 328 22.57 7.72 21.93
C HIS A 328 23.40 7.65 23.22
N GLY A 329 23.62 6.44 23.76
CA GLY A 329 24.38 6.23 25.00
C GLY A 329 23.58 6.42 26.28
N TYR A 330 22.31 6.86 26.20
CA TYR A 330 21.40 7.04 27.34
C TYR A 330 20.09 6.26 27.18
N ASP A 331 20.08 5.21 26.35
CA ASP A 331 18.89 4.38 26.08
C ASP A 331 18.31 3.73 27.35
N ALA A 332 19.17 3.44 28.34
CA ALA A 332 18.76 2.90 29.64
C ALA A 332 18.09 3.95 30.55
N VAL A 333 18.39 5.24 30.33
CA VAL A 333 17.88 6.35 31.14
C VAL A 333 16.51 6.78 30.65
N CYS A 334 16.35 6.97 29.34
CA CYS A 334 15.09 7.41 28.76
C CYS A 334 14.85 6.86 27.36
N ARG A 335 13.63 6.35 27.14
CA ARG A 335 13.10 5.98 25.83
C ARG A 335 11.64 6.41 25.74
N THR A 336 11.26 7.06 24.64
CA THR A 336 9.88 7.49 24.39
C THR A 336 9.29 6.69 23.24
N PRO A 337 8.52 5.62 23.52
CA PRO A 337 7.79 4.88 22.50
C PRO A 337 6.48 5.59 22.14
N LEU A 338 6.10 5.52 20.87
CA LEU A 338 4.77 5.84 20.37
C LEU A 338 4.39 4.86 19.25
N VAL A 339 3.10 4.63 19.07
CA VAL A 339 2.57 3.72 18.04
C VAL A 339 1.64 4.50 17.13
N ILE A 340 1.83 4.37 15.82
CA ILE A 340 1.00 5.03 14.82
C ILE A 340 0.28 3.97 14.02
N HIS A 341 -1.04 4.08 14.02
CA HIS A 341 -1.91 3.35 13.12
C HIS A 341 -2.16 4.22 11.89
N VAL A 342 -1.79 3.70 10.73
CA VAL A 342 -2.03 4.33 9.43
C VAL A 342 -3.31 3.72 8.87
N GLY A 343 -4.35 4.54 8.73
CA GLY A 343 -5.61 4.16 8.10
C GLY A 343 -5.74 4.68 6.67
N GLU A 344 -6.96 4.66 6.14
CA GLU A 344 -7.28 5.11 4.77
C GLU A 344 -7.04 6.62 4.60
N LYS A 345 -7.64 7.46 5.47
CA LYS A 345 -7.58 8.93 5.37
C LYS A 345 -7.11 9.64 6.64
N SER A 346 -6.58 8.88 7.58
CA SER A 346 -6.19 9.40 8.89
C SER A 346 -5.04 8.60 9.48
N LEU A 347 -4.34 9.25 10.40
CA LEU A 347 -3.36 8.60 11.26
C LEU A 347 -3.87 8.66 12.70
N LYS A 348 -3.66 7.58 13.45
CA LYS A 348 -3.97 7.53 14.87
C LYS A 348 -2.68 7.28 15.65
N CYS A 349 -2.24 8.27 16.39
CA CYS A 349 -1.07 8.18 17.26
C CYS A 349 -1.49 7.79 18.68
N ILE A 350 -0.84 6.77 19.23
CA ILE A 350 -1.00 6.29 20.60
C ILE A 350 0.31 6.54 21.32
N CYS A 351 0.27 7.42 22.31
CA CYS A 351 1.44 7.86 23.07
C CYS A 351 1.71 6.92 24.25
N ARG A 352 2.89 7.03 24.84
CA ARG A 352 3.28 6.24 26.03
C ARG A 352 2.32 6.40 27.21
N ASP A 353 1.74 7.57 27.39
CA ASP A 353 0.79 7.88 28.46
C ASP A 353 -0.64 7.40 28.17
N GLY A 354 -0.85 6.69 27.05
CA GLY A 354 -2.15 6.20 26.62
C GLY A 354 -2.99 7.24 25.89
N LYS A 355 -2.52 8.49 25.73
CA LYS A 355 -3.24 9.50 24.94
C LYS A 355 -3.30 9.09 23.48
N VAL A 356 -4.48 9.26 22.92
CA VAL A 356 -4.78 8.97 21.53
C VAL A 356 -5.01 10.29 20.80
N MET A 357 -4.25 10.53 19.74
CA MET A 357 -4.41 11.68 18.85
C MET A 357 -4.78 11.18 17.47
N ASN A 358 -5.81 11.77 16.88
CA ASN A 358 -6.21 11.49 15.50
C ASN A 358 -5.76 12.65 14.62
N LEU A 359 -5.01 12.34 13.58
CA LEU A 359 -4.49 13.29 12.60
C LEU A 359 -5.20 13.08 11.26
N SER A 360 -5.24 14.13 10.46
CA SER A 360 -5.77 14.08 9.11
C SER A 360 -4.81 13.37 8.13
N TYR A 361 -5.10 13.47 6.84
CA TYR A 361 -4.22 12.96 5.77
C TYR A 361 -3.03 13.88 5.47
N GLU A 362 -2.94 15.04 6.15
CA GLU A 362 -1.92 16.05 5.90
C GLU A 362 -0.57 15.67 6.53
N PRO A 363 0.51 15.54 5.73
CA PRO A 363 1.83 15.14 6.25
C PRO A 363 2.42 16.11 7.27
N GLN A 364 2.07 17.40 7.18
CA GLN A 364 2.57 18.43 8.09
C GLN A 364 2.11 18.20 9.53
N GLU A 365 0.84 17.84 9.76
CA GLU A 365 0.33 17.54 11.10
C GLU A 365 1.14 16.41 11.77
N PHE A 366 1.48 15.41 10.97
CA PHE A 366 2.29 14.30 11.43
C PHE A 366 3.72 14.71 11.77
N ARG A 367 4.34 15.54 10.91
CA ARG A 367 5.66 16.11 11.14
C ARG A 367 5.70 16.89 12.45
N ASP A 368 4.74 17.77 12.67
CA ASP A 368 4.64 18.64 13.84
C ASP A 368 4.46 17.83 15.13
N LEU A 369 3.64 16.78 15.08
CA LEU A 369 3.45 15.87 16.22
C LEU A 369 4.75 15.18 16.62
N ILE A 370 5.54 14.70 15.65
CA ILE A 370 6.81 14.04 15.95
C ILE A 370 7.82 15.04 16.52
N PHE A 371 7.90 16.26 15.99
CA PHE A 371 8.75 17.31 16.58
C PHE A 371 8.38 17.62 18.03
N ASN A 372 7.09 17.73 18.34
CA ASN A 372 6.64 17.93 19.71
C ASN A 372 7.03 16.75 20.62
N HIS A 373 6.99 15.51 20.12
CA HIS A 373 7.46 14.35 20.88
C HIS A 373 8.98 14.33 21.08
N ILE A 374 9.75 14.86 20.12
CA ILE A 374 11.20 15.01 20.23
C ILE A 374 11.55 16.01 21.34
N THR A 375 10.92 17.18 21.37
CA THR A 375 11.19 18.19 22.41
C THR A 375 10.80 17.69 23.79
N GLN A 376 9.64 17.04 23.90
CA GLN A 376 9.22 16.37 25.14
C GLN A 376 10.20 15.28 25.57
N HIS A 377 10.73 14.48 24.63
CA HIS A 377 11.73 13.46 24.94
C HIS A 377 12.99 14.06 25.54
N GLN A 378 13.50 15.16 24.98
CA GLN A 378 14.72 15.81 25.50
C GLN A 378 14.55 16.29 26.95
N ILE A 379 13.42 16.93 27.28
CA ILE A 379 13.13 17.36 28.66
C ILE A 379 12.96 16.16 29.60
N LEU A 380 12.23 15.12 29.18
CA LEU A 380 12.06 13.90 29.96
C LEU A 380 13.41 13.19 30.22
N ALA A 381 14.29 13.18 29.22
CA ALA A 381 15.62 12.60 29.33
C ALA A 381 16.50 13.39 30.31
N VAL A 382 16.48 14.72 30.25
CA VAL A 382 17.17 15.59 31.23
C VAL A 382 16.65 15.34 32.64
N GLN A 383 15.35 15.20 32.84
CA GLN A 383 14.79 14.89 34.17
C GLN A 383 15.19 13.52 34.68
N ALA A 384 15.23 12.51 33.81
CA ALA A 384 15.68 11.18 34.16
C ALA A 384 17.17 11.19 34.54
N LEU A 385 18.00 11.89 33.77
CA LEU A 385 19.42 12.10 34.07
C LEU A 385 19.62 12.89 35.37
N ALA A 386 18.82 13.92 35.62
CA ALA A 386 18.89 14.70 36.85
C ALA A 386 18.70 13.81 38.07
N LYS A 387 17.69 12.92 38.04
CA LYS A 387 17.45 11.95 39.12
C LYS A 387 18.62 10.99 39.33
N THR A 388 19.28 10.53 38.26
CA THR A 388 20.45 9.65 38.39
C THR A 388 21.67 10.39 38.95
N MET A 389 21.79 11.70 38.68
CA MET A 389 22.86 12.57 39.19
C MET A 389 22.54 13.19 40.57
N GLY A 390 21.42 12.84 41.20
CA GLY A 390 21.00 13.38 42.50
C GLY A 390 20.38 14.78 42.46
N TRP A 391 20.19 15.36 41.27
CA TRP A 391 19.51 16.64 41.07
C TRP A 391 17.99 16.48 41.23
N GLN A 392 17.33 17.50 41.79
CA GLN A 392 15.89 17.47 42.05
C GLN A 392 15.12 18.25 40.98
N PRO A 393 14.16 17.63 40.26
CA PRO A 393 13.29 18.37 39.36
C PRO A 393 12.28 19.20 40.15
N LEU A 394 12.32 20.52 39.99
CA LEU A 394 11.44 21.47 40.67
C LEU A 394 10.13 21.70 39.91
N ALA A 395 10.21 21.84 38.59
CA ALA A 395 9.06 22.12 37.75
C ALA A 395 9.23 21.52 36.35
N ASN A 396 8.12 21.15 35.73
CA ASN A 396 8.04 20.68 34.36
C ASN A 396 6.82 21.30 33.68
N SER A 397 6.97 21.71 32.42
CA SER A 397 5.82 22.05 31.59
C SER A 397 6.07 21.57 30.16
N ASN A 398 5.12 20.79 29.64
CA ASN A 398 5.14 20.38 28.24
C ASN A 398 4.53 21.45 27.32
N HIS A 399 3.94 22.50 27.90
CA HIS A 399 3.26 23.57 27.18
C HIS A 399 3.56 24.91 27.86
N LEU A 400 4.74 25.47 27.62
CA LEU A 400 5.11 26.74 28.21
C LEU A 400 4.33 27.90 27.55
N GLY A 401 3.47 28.55 28.32
CA GLY A 401 2.76 29.77 27.91
C GLY A 401 3.55 31.06 28.15
N SER A 402 4.82 30.96 28.52
CA SER A 402 5.70 32.10 28.78
C SER A 402 6.89 32.11 27.80
N GLY A 403 7.34 33.31 27.42
CA GLY A 403 8.41 33.51 26.44
C GLY A 403 7.89 33.73 25.02
N PRO A 404 8.79 33.73 24.01
CA PRO A 404 8.38 33.89 22.61
C PRO A 404 7.49 32.73 22.18
N VAL A 405 6.45 33.04 21.39
CA VAL A 405 5.55 32.07 20.79
C VAL A 405 6.27 31.42 19.61
N ASP A 406 6.44 30.10 19.65
CA ASP A 406 7.03 29.32 18.56
C ASP A 406 5.95 29.09 17.48
N PRO A 407 6.24 29.30 16.18
CA PRO A 407 5.27 29.09 15.10
C PRO A 407 4.64 27.69 15.06
N LEU A 408 5.32 26.66 15.60
CA LEU A 408 4.85 25.26 15.54
C LEU A 408 4.20 24.76 16.85
N GLY A 409 4.09 25.59 17.89
CA GLY A 409 3.42 25.22 19.15
C GLY A 409 4.11 25.73 20.42
N ASN A 410 3.91 25.01 21.52
CA ASN A 410 4.42 25.42 22.83
C ASN A 410 5.80 24.82 23.11
N ALA A 411 6.72 25.62 23.63
CA ALA A 411 8.00 25.13 24.12
C ALA A 411 7.80 24.19 25.32
N THR A 412 8.74 23.27 25.50
CA THR A 412 8.79 22.38 26.68
C THR A 412 9.91 22.84 27.60
N SER A 413 9.74 22.74 28.92
CA SER A 413 10.77 23.23 29.85
C SER A 413 10.80 22.44 31.16
N CYS A 414 11.96 22.42 31.80
CA CYS A 414 12.10 21.95 33.18
C CYS A 414 13.05 22.84 33.99
N LEU A 415 12.80 22.87 35.30
CA LEU A 415 13.68 23.46 36.31
C LEU A 415 14.26 22.35 37.19
N LEU A 416 15.56 22.39 37.43
CA LEU A 416 16.29 21.44 38.27
C LEU A 416 17.05 22.18 39.37
N ALA A 417 17.11 21.64 40.58
CA ALA A 417 17.95 22.11 41.68
C ALA A 417 19.13 21.17 41.93
N SER A 418 20.28 21.73 42.29
CA SER A 418 21.45 20.96 42.69
C SER A 418 21.17 20.17 43.99
N PRO A 419 21.87 19.06 44.23
CA PRO A 419 21.77 18.30 45.49
C PRO A 419 22.06 19.13 46.74
N THR A 420 22.94 20.13 46.60
CA THR A 420 23.33 21.12 47.62
C THR A 420 22.32 22.26 47.77
N GLY A 421 21.35 22.40 46.85
CA GLY A 421 20.34 23.45 46.83
C GLY A 421 20.85 24.82 46.40
N ASP A 422 22.12 24.92 46.02
CA ASP A 422 22.79 26.20 45.74
C ASP A 422 22.72 26.64 44.26
N ARG A 423 22.36 25.75 43.35
CA ARG A 423 22.25 26.03 41.91
C ARG A 423 20.91 25.59 41.38
N ILE A 424 20.41 26.36 40.41
CA ILE A 424 19.19 26.02 39.68
C ILE A 424 19.54 26.03 38.19
N ILE A 425 19.17 24.97 37.48
CA ILE A 425 19.25 24.89 36.02
C ILE A 425 17.83 25.03 35.45
N ALA A 426 17.66 25.94 34.51
CA ALA A 426 16.48 26.03 33.66
C ALA A 426 16.81 25.52 32.27
N VAL A 427 15.98 24.63 31.75
CA VAL A 427 16.08 24.10 30.38
C VAL A 427 14.79 24.42 29.65
N ARG A 428 14.91 25.00 28.46
CA ARG A 428 13.82 25.26 27.53
C ARG A 428 14.17 24.66 26.16
N CYS A 429 13.23 23.91 25.60
CA CYS A 429 13.38 23.23 24.31
C CYS A 429 12.28 23.68 23.34
N GLU A 430 12.70 24.13 22.15
CA GLU A 430 11.83 24.66 21.09
C GLU A 430 11.85 23.75 19.85
N ALA A 431 10.74 23.73 19.08
CA ALA A 431 10.46 22.68 18.10
C ALA A 431 11.10 22.93 16.73
N GLN A 432 11.20 24.19 16.26
CA GLN A 432 11.59 24.47 14.86
C GLN A 432 13.08 24.37 14.56
N TYR A 433 13.97 24.53 15.54
CA TYR A 433 15.41 24.69 15.27
C TYR A 433 16.35 23.92 16.19
N GLY A 434 15.83 23.02 17.04
CA GLY A 434 16.66 22.36 18.06
C GLY A 434 17.32 23.38 19.01
N GLY A 435 16.75 24.58 19.11
CA GLY A 435 17.20 25.66 19.97
C GLY A 435 16.97 25.27 21.42
N MET A 436 17.95 24.60 21.99
CA MET A 436 17.96 24.25 23.40
C MET A 436 18.56 25.43 24.16
N GLN A 437 17.77 26.08 25.00
CA GLN A 437 18.26 27.13 25.88
C GLN A 437 18.43 26.56 27.27
N VAL A 438 19.65 26.64 27.79
CA VAL A 438 19.99 26.22 29.15
C VAL A 438 20.52 27.43 29.89
N SER A 439 19.97 27.71 31.06
CA SER A 439 20.40 28.84 31.88
C SER A 439 20.60 28.38 33.32
N VAL A 440 21.57 28.97 34.01
CA VAL A 440 21.92 28.61 35.40
C VAL A 440 21.77 29.82 36.31
N ALA A 441 21.19 29.62 37.49
CA ALA A 441 21.10 30.62 38.54
C ALA A 441 21.72 30.09 39.85
N HIS A 442 22.18 31.01 40.70
CA HIS A 442 22.60 30.71 42.06
C HIS A 442 21.44 30.94 43.04
N SER A 443 21.36 30.10 44.05
CA SER A 443 20.42 30.17 45.16
C SER A 443 21.20 29.91 46.46
N PRO A 444 20.97 30.63 47.56
CA PRO A 444 20.27 31.90 47.64
C PRO A 444 20.97 32.99 46.82
N ARG A 445 20.21 34.04 46.50
CA ARG A 445 20.72 35.19 45.73
C ARG A 445 21.76 35.96 46.52
N SER A 446 22.85 36.36 45.86
CA SER A 446 23.85 37.27 46.45
C SER A 446 23.36 38.72 46.55
N ASP A 447 22.28 39.07 45.83
CA ASP A 447 21.75 40.42 45.67
C ASP A 447 20.36 40.63 46.33
N PHE A 448 19.96 39.79 47.30
CA PHE A 448 18.67 39.95 47.96
C PHE A 448 18.71 41.04 49.04
N PHE A 449 17.87 42.06 48.88
CA PHE A 449 17.62 43.09 49.89
C PHE A 449 16.17 42.98 50.38
N PRO A 450 15.93 42.71 51.68
CA PRO A 450 14.58 42.66 52.24
C PRO A 450 13.84 43.96 51.96
N SER A 451 12.70 43.88 51.25
CA SER A 451 11.85 45.04 50.99
C SER A 451 10.70 45.10 52.00
N ARG A 452 9.99 46.23 52.09
CA ARG A 452 8.79 46.33 52.95
C ARG A 452 7.70 45.31 52.61
N LEU A 453 7.68 44.79 51.38
CA LEU A 453 6.70 43.80 50.90
C LEU A 453 7.19 42.35 51.04
N VAL A 454 8.50 42.15 51.06
CA VAL A 454 9.15 40.82 51.08
C VAL A 454 10.25 40.86 52.13
N THR A 455 9.87 40.59 53.37
CA THR A 455 10.72 40.72 54.56
C THR A 455 11.38 39.40 54.99
N GLU A 456 10.78 38.26 54.62
CA GLU A 456 11.25 36.95 55.07
C GLU A 456 12.44 36.43 54.23
N ARG A 457 13.44 35.84 54.90
CA ARG A 457 14.62 35.25 54.21
C ARG A 457 14.31 34.07 53.30
N LYS A 458 13.14 33.42 53.45
CA LYS A 458 12.73 32.33 52.54
C LYS A 458 12.68 32.78 51.07
N TRP A 459 12.45 34.08 50.83
CA TRP A 459 12.41 34.67 49.51
C TRP A 459 13.80 34.87 48.86
N GLU A 460 14.90 34.71 49.61
CA GLU A 460 16.28 34.74 49.09
C GLU A 460 16.55 33.63 48.07
N HIS A 461 15.79 32.54 48.13
CA HIS A 461 15.89 31.38 47.25
C HIS A 461 15.06 31.53 45.95
N LEU A 462 14.31 32.63 45.80
CA LEU A 462 13.42 32.86 44.67
C LEU A 462 13.98 33.91 43.69
N GLY A 463 14.08 33.54 42.41
CA GLY A 463 14.21 34.47 41.30
C GLY A 463 15.60 35.02 40.98
N GLY A 464 16.68 34.23 41.14
CA GLY A 464 18.05 34.64 40.76
C GLY A 464 18.22 35.02 39.28
N GLN A 465 19.25 35.83 38.97
CA GLN A 465 19.62 36.11 37.57
C GLN A 465 20.10 34.82 36.90
N PHE A 466 19.32 34.32 35.95
CA PHE A 466 19.72 33.23 35.09
C PHE A 466 20.77 33.70 34.09
N ARG A 467 21.86 32.95 33.96
CA ARG A 467 22.88 33.16 32.94
C ARG A 467 22.80 32.05 31.92
N ASP A 468 22.71 32.42 30.65
CA ASP A 468 22.65 31.45 29.56
C ASP A 468 23.99 30.72 29.38
N VAL A 469 23.88 29.40 29.24
CA VAL A 469 24.98 28.49 28.97
C VAL A 469 25.15 28.39 27.47
N ARG A 470 26.37 28.64 26.99
CA ARG A 470 26.72 28.47 25.58
C ARG A 470 26.97 27.00 25.27
N LEU A 471 25.90 26.24 25.02
CA LEU A 471 25.96 24.80 24.74
C LEU A 471 26.90 24.45 23.56
N ASP A 472 27.04 25.33 22.58
CA ASP A 472 27.92 25.10 21.41
C ASP A 472 29.40 25.04 21.77
N ARG A 473 29.79 25.65 22.90
CA ARG A 473 31.17 25.65 23.40
C ARG A 473 31.44 24.53 24.40
N MET A 474 30.42 23.79 24.81
CA MET A 474 30.56 22.69 25.74
C MET A 474 30.97 21.42 25.00
N GLU A 475 31.91 20.69 25.57
CA GLU A 475 32.22 19.33 25.15
C GLU A 475 31.04 18.40 25.43
N GLY A 476 30.83 17.43 24.54
CA GLY A 476 29.72 16.48 24.66
C GLY A 476 29.23 16.01 23.30
N ARG A 477 28.98 14.71 23.19
CA ARG A 477 28.57 14.06 21.92
C ARG A 477 27.13 14.40 21.52
N ASN A 478 26.27 14.61 22.51
CA ASN A 478 24.85 14.91 22.37
C ASN A 478 24.43 15.87 23.47
N PHE A 479 23.20 16.37 23.39
CA PHE A 479 22.69 17.34 24.37
C PHE A 479 22.72 16.79 25.80
N LEU A 480 22.32 15.53 25.98
CA LEU A 480 22.21 14.93 27.31
C LEU A 480 23.59 14.76 27.99
N HIS A 481 24.63 14.44 27.22
CA HIS A 481 26.01 14.39 27.71
C HIS A 481 26.52 15.78 28.11
N LYS A 482 26.18 16.83 27.36
CA LYS A 482 26.49 18.22 27.77
C LYS A 482 25.82 18.57 29.10
N MET A 483 24.58 18.13 29.30
CA MET A 483 23.86 18.32 30.56
C MET A 483 24.45 17.52 31.72
N GLU A 484 24.92 16.29 31.48
CA GLU A 484 25.62 15.49 32.48
C GLU A 484 26.90 16.19 32.96
N LEU A 485 27.72 16.66 32.02
CA LEU A 485 28.95 17.41 32.33
C LEU A 485 28.64 18.73 33.04
N LEU A 486 27.60 19.45 32.61
CA LEU A 486 27.14 20.66 33.29
C LEU A 486 26.77 20.37 34.75
N MET A 487 25.90 19.38 34.97
CA MET A 487 25.45 18.99 36.31
C MET A 487 26.62 18.54 37.19
N ALA A 488 27.54 17.73 36.65
CA ALA A 488 28.74 17.28 37.36
C ALA A 488 29.64 18.46 37.78
N SER A 489 29.90 19.39 36.86
CA SER A 489 30.74 20.57 37.12
C SER A 489 30.16 21.52 38.17
N LEU A 490 28.83 21.64 38.20
CA LEU A 490 28.12 22.46 39.18
C LEU A 490 28.04 21.79 40.55
N THR A 491 28.18 20.47 40.63
CA THR A 491 28.29 19.72 41.89
C THR A 491 29.72 19.59 42.42
N SER A 492 30.75 19.68 41.57
CA SER A 492 32.16 19.50 41.99
C SER A 492 32.82 20.76 42.55
N ASN A 493 32.23 21.94 42.35
CA ASN A 493 32.75 23.22 42.84
C ASN A 493 32.34 23.55 44.29
N SER A 494 31.93 22.54 45.05
CA SER A 494 31.69 22.62 46.50
C SER A 494 32.94 22.31 47.31
#